data_AF-A0A951A9M6-F1
#
_entry.id   AF-A0A951A9M6-F1
#
_cell.length_a   1.000
_cell.length_b   1.000
_cell.length_c   1.000
_cell.angle_alpha   90.00
_cell.angle_beta   90.00
_cell.angle_gamma   90.00
#
_symmetry.space_group_name_H-M   'P 1'
#
loop_
_entity.id
_entity.type
_entity.pdbx_description
1 polymer ?
#
loop_
_entity_poly.entity_id
_entity_poly.type
_entity_poly.pdbx_seq_one_letter_code
_entity_poly.pdbx_strand_id
1 'polypeptide(L)'
;TGTLSGQTFTVTDLGVAMITGQCADIGKTKIPVIRGIAGRSPYFHNGSAPEITNLIDFYNQRFNIGLTNQQKADLAVFLESL
;
A
#
# COMPACT_ATOMS: atom_id res chain seq x y z
N THR A 1 19.96 -14.26 17.12
CA THR A 1 18.76 -15.11 17.22
C THR A 1 17.54 -14.22 17.33
N GLY A 2 16.65 -14.29 16.36
CA GLY A 2 15.38 -13.55 16.33
C GLY A 2 14.37 -14.37 15.53
N THR A 3 13.08 -14.15 15.74
CA THR A 3 11.99 -14.94 15.10
C THR A 3 12.04 -14.89 13.57
N LEU A 4 12.69 -13.87 12.98
CA LEU A 4 12.86 -13.68 11.55
C LEU A 4 14.26 -14.08 11.03
N SER A 5 15.11 -14.67 11.88
CA SER A 5 16.48 -15.07 11.52
C SER A 5 16.48 -16.14 10.43
N GLY A 6 17.25 -15.93 9.36
CA GLY A 6 17.35 -16.86 8.23
C GLY A 6 16.21 -16.73 7.21
N GLN A 7 15.26 -15.82 7.41
CA GLN A 7 14.24 -15.51 6.40
C GLN A 7 14.78 -14.54 5.36
N THR A 8 14.38 -14.74 4.10
CA THR A 8 14.69 -13.83 2.99
C THR A 8 13.43 -13.05 2.64
N PHE A 9 13.57 -11.73 2.53
CA PHE A 9 12.50 -10.82 2.12
C PHE A 9 12.83 -10.22 0.76
N THR A 10 11.89 -10.28 -0.18
CA THR A 10 11.98 -9.56 -1.45
C THR A 10 11.04 -8.38 -1.39
N VAL A 11 11.60 -7.18 -1.32
CA VAL A 11 10.86 -5.91 -1.29
C VAL A 11 11.52 -4.91 -2.23
N THR A 12 10.75 -3.96 -2.74
CA THR A 12 11.27 -2.87 -3.57
C THR A 12 11.98 -1.80 -2.74
N ASP A 13 11.57 -1.63 -1.48
CA ASP A 13 12.13 -0.68 -0.52
C ASP A 13 12.05 -1.29 0.89
N LEU A 14 13.12 -1.14 1.68
CA LEU A 14 13.19 -1.60 3.07
C LEU A 14 12.39 -0.69 4.02
N GLY A 15 12.15 0.57 3.64
CA GLY A 15 11.36 1.53 4.41
C GLY A 15 11.97 1.84 5.78
N VAL A 16 11.13 1.80 6.82
CA VAL A 16 11.50 2.14 8.20
C VAL A 16 12.62 1.23 8.75
N ALA A 17 12.80 0.02 8.22
CA ALA A 17 13.90 -0.86 8.62
C ALA A 17 15.29 -0.24 8.38
N MET A 18 15.45 0.67 7.39
CA MET A 18 16.72 1.38 7.20
C MET A 18 17.06 2.32 8.36
N ILE A 19 16.05 2.75 9.12
CA ILE A 19 16.19 3.64 10.27
C ILE A 19 16.34 2.82 11.56
N THR A 20 15.49 1.79 11.74
CA THR A 20 15.44 1.02 12.99
C THR A 20 16.44 -0.12 13.06
N GLY A 21 16.93 -0.60 11.91
CA GLY A 21 17.78 -1.79 11.80
C GLY A 21 17.06 -3.12 12.09
N GLN A 22 15.74 -3.12 12.25
CA GLN A 22 14.97 -4.30 12.63
C GLN A 22 14.33 -4.99 11.43
N CYS A 23 14.53 -6.31 11.28
CA CYS A 23 13.87 -7.09 10.22
C CYS A 23 12.33 -7.03 10.30
N ALA A 24 11.77 -6.85 11.50
CA ALA A 24 10.33 -6.72 11.71
C ALA A 24 9.72 -5.44 11.09
N ASP A 25 10.56 -4.49 10.68
CA ASP A 25 10.13 -3.22 10.07
C ASP A 25 10.33 -3.19 8.54
N ILE A 26 10.79 -4.28 7.93
CA ILE A 26 11.02 -4.36 6.48
C ILE A 26 9.70 -4.07 5.75
N GLY A 27 9.74 -3.10 4.82
CA GLY A 27 8.61 -2.69 4.00
C GLY A 27 7.57 -1.85 4.73
N LYS A 28 7.74 -1.54 6.03
CA LYS A 28 6.89 -0.56 6.71
C LYS A 28 7.22 0.83 6.20
N THR A 29 6.19 1.58 5.83
CA THR A 29 6.31 2.96 5.36
C THR A 29 5.32 3.84 6.11
N LYS A 30 5.56 5.16 6.10
CA LYS A 30 4.61 6.12 6.65
C LYS A 30 3.33 6.11 5.80
N ILE A 31 2.18 6.10 6.48
CA ILE A 31 0.88 6.19 5.81
C ILE A 31 0.77 7.53 5.06
N PRO A 32 0.49 7.53 3.75
CA PRO A 32 0.34 8.75 2.98
C PRO A 32 -0.96 9.49 3.34
N VAL A 33 -0.95 10.82 3.21
CA VAL A 33 -2.17 11.63 3.30
C VAL A 33 -2.98 11.42 2.01
N ILE A 34 -4.29 11.17 2.14
CA ILE A 34 -5.19 10.84 1.02
C ILE A 34 -5.97 12.03 0.45
N ARG A 35 -5.80 13.24 1.01
CA ARG A 35 -6.36 14.48 0.44
C ARG A 35 -5.68 14.78 -0.91
N GLY A 36 -6.47 15.05 -1.95
CA GLY A 36 -5.97 15.29 -3.31
C GLY A 36 -5.31 14.07 -3.94
N ILE A 37 -5.72 12.85 -3.57
CA ILE A 37 -5.10 11.61 -4.05
C ILE A 37 -5.27 11.42 -5.57
N ALA A 38 -6.36 11.91 -6.16
CA ALA A 38 -6.64 11.81 -7.59
C ALA A 38 -5.50 12.34 -8.48
N GLY A 39 -4.83 13.42 -8.06
CA GLY A 39 -3.74 14.05 -8.80
C GLY A 39 -2.35 13.44 -8.57
N ARG A 40 -2.27 12.27 -7.92
CA ARG A 40 -0.99 11.68 -7.46
C ARG A 40 -0.69 10.29 -8.03
N SER A 41 -1.36 9.91 -9.10
CA SER A 41 -0.96 8.72 -9.87
C SER A 41 0.47 8.88 -10.42
N PRO A 42 1.29 7.81 -10.48
CA PRO A 42 1.00 6.44 -10.01
C PRO A 42 1.14 6.28 -8.48
N TYR A 43 0.32 5.41 -7.90
CA TYR A 43 0.20 5.17 -6.47
C TYR A 43 1.22 4.17 -5.91
N PHE A 44 1.30 4.12 -4.57
CA PHE A 44 2.34 3.45 -3.75
C PHE A 44 3.72 4.11 -3.85
N HIS A 45 4.61 3.79 -2.90
CA HIS A 45 5.92 4.45 -2.78
C HIS A 45 6.84 4.18 -3.98
N ASN A 46 6.59 3.09 -4.71
CA ASN A 46 7.33 2.69 -5.91
C ASN A 46 6.53 2.89 -7.20
N GLY A 47 5.35 3.52 -7.15
CA GLY A 47 4.53 3.78 -8.33
C GLY A 47 3.93 2.53 -8.99
N SER A 48 3.78 1.41 -8.27
CA SER A 48 3.36 0.14 -8.86
C SER A 48 1.87 0.06 -9.22
N ALA A 49 1.06 1.03 -8.80
CA ALA A 49 -0.37 1.09 -9.12
C ALA A 49 -0.66 2.29 -10.03
N PRO A 50 -0.91 2.10 -11.33
CA PRO A 50 -1.16 3.21 -12.24
C PRO A 50 -2.53 3.86 -12.02
N GLU A 51 -3.55 3.09 -11.65
CA GLU A 51 -4.93 3.58 -11.51
C GLU A 51 -5.44 3.48 -10.06
N ILE A 52 -6.41 4.32 -9.70
CA ILE A 52 -6.98 4.35 -8.33
C ILE A 52 -7.67 3.02 -8.00
N THR A 53 -8.20 2.36 -9.03
CA THR A 53 -8.80 1.01 -8.93
C THR A 53 -7.77 -0.04 -8.57
N ASN A 54 -6.51 0.06 -9.05
CA ASN A 54 -5.45 -0.87 -8.66
C ASN A 54 -5.09 -0.72 -7.17
N LEU A 55 -5.10 0.51 -6.65
CA LEU A 55 -4.92 0.76 -5.22
C LEU A 55 -6.06 0.13 -4.40
N ILE A 56 -7.31 0.31 -4.84
CA ILE A 56 -8.48 -0.26 -4.18
C ILE A 56 -8.43 -1.79 -4.19
N ASP A 57 -8.14 -2.40 -5.35
CA ASP A 57 -8.04 -3.85 -5.50
C ASP A 57 -6.95 -4.43 -4.61
N PHE A 58 -5.79 -3.76 -4.52
CA PHE A 58 -4.71 -4.16 -3.62
C PHE A 58 -5.19 -4.25 -2.16
N TYR A 59 -5.83 -3.20 -1.64
CA TYR A 59 -6.28 -3.21 -0.25
C TYR A 59 -7.47 -4.14 -0.01
N ASN A 60 -8.38 -4.27 -0.98
CA ASN A 60 -9.47 -5.24 -0.92
C ASN A 60 -8.93 -6.67 -0.78
N GLN A 61 -7.90 -7.03 -1.56
CA GLN A 61 -7.25 -8.34 -1.47
C GLN A 61 -6.42 -8.48 -0.18
N ARG A 62 -5.59 -7.48 0.15
CA ARG A 62 -4.65 -7.50 1.28
C ARG A 62 -5.34 -7.70 2.62
N PHE A 63 -6.56 -7.20 2.77
CA PHE A 63 -7.36 -7.30 3.98
C PHE A 63 -8.58 -8.20 3.85
N ASN A 64 -8.76 -8.87 2.69
CA ASN A 64 -9.92 -9.71 2.40
C ASN A 64 -11.26 -9.02 2.71
N ILE A 65 -11.41 -7.77 2.25
CA ILE A 65 -12.55 -6.90 2.60
C ILE A 65 -13.85 -7.41 1.96
N GLY A 66 -13.79 -7.94 0.74
CA GLY A 66 -14.95 -8.50 0.04
C GLY A 66 -15.82 -7.45 -0.66
N LEU A 67 -15.21 -6.36 -1.14
CA LEU A 67 -15.94 -5.31 -1.88
C LEU A 67 -16.52 -5.86 -3.19
N THR A 68 -17.79 -5.55 -3.43
CA THR A 68 -18.42 -5.77 -4.74
C THR A 68 -17.87 -4.79 -5.78
N ASN A 69 -18.09 -5.08 -7.07
CA ASN A 69 -17.65 -4.18 -8.13
C ASN A 69 -18.25 -2.77 -8.00
N GLN A 70 -19.51 -2.67 -7.58
CA GLN A 70 -20.15 -1.36 -7.36
C GLN A 70 -19.48 -0.61 -6.21
N GLN A 71 -19.23 -1.27 -5.08
CA GLN A 71 -18.57 -0.63 -3.93
C GLN A 71 -17.15 -0.15 -4.27
N LYS A 72 -16.42 -0.87 -5.13
CA LYS A 72 -15.11 -0.42 -5.62
C LYS A 72 -15.23 0.83 -6.49
N ALA A 73 -16.23 0.88 -7.37
CA ALA A 73 -16.49 2.06 -8.20
C ALA A 73 -16.88 3.27 -7.35
N ASP A 74 -17.78 3.10 -6.38
CA ASP A 74 -18.21 4.16 -5.47
C ASP A 74 -17.04 4.67 -4.62
N LEU A 75 -16.18 3.76 -4.14
CA LEU A 75 -14.97 4.12 -3.41
C LEU A 75 -13.97 4.90 -4.27
N ALA A 76 -13.82 4.53 -5.55
CA ALA A 76 -12.97 5.27 -6.47
C ALA A 76 -13.46 6.72 -6.63
N VAL A 77 -14.76 6.91 -6.89
CA VAL A 77 -15.37 8.24 -7.00
C VAL A 77 -15.20 9.05 -5.71
N PHE A 78 -15.39 8.41 -4.55
CA PHE A 78 -15.15 9.07 -3.27
C PHE A 78 -13.71 9.55 -3.13
N LEU A 79 -12.72 8.67 -3.40
CA LEU A 79 -11.30 9.02 -3.32
C LEU A 79 -10.92 10.12 -4.33
N GLU A 80 -11.53 10.13 -5.51
CA GLU A 80 -11.34 11.16 -6.53
C GLU A 80 -11.85 12.54 -6.10
N SER A 81 -12.80 12.58 -5.17
CA SER A 81 -13.39 13.82 -4.64
C SER A 81 -12.61 14.47 -3.47
N LEU A 82 -11.56 13.81 -2.97
CA LEU A 82 -10.80 14.22 -1.77
C LEU A 82 -9.75 15.31 -2.00
#